data_AF-A0A9J6GJ26-F1
#
_entry.id   AF-A0A9J6GJ26-F1
#
_cell.length_a   1.000
_cell.length_b   1.000
_cell.length_c   1.000
_cell.angle_alpha   90.00
_cell.angle_beta   90.00
_cell.angle_gamma   90.00
#
_symmetry.space_group_name_H-M   'P 1'
#
loop_
_entity.id
_entity.type
_entity.pdbx_description
1 polymer ?
#
loop_
_entity_poly.entity_id
_entity_poly.type
_entity_poly.pdbx_seq_one_letter_code
_entity_poly.pdbx_strand_id
1 'polypeptide(L)'
;MAVLKPSLRTVQFILPPHGLFSEQVTALEVPYENRDVSLVILLPARVDGLTSLEKHVTASKLLHCIARLEERPLVTVCLPLLRLRHVTELSSVLKAMGLGLLFTDRANLRLAAAGVVSKRAQEAQGH
;
A
#
# COMPACT_ATOMS: atom_id res chain seq x y z
N MET A 1 -9.52 5.40 -18.18
CA MET A 1 -8.91 5.28 -16.83
C MET A 1 -9.14 6.60 -16.11
N ALA A 2 -9.99 6.63 -15.10
CA ALA A 2 -10.20 7.85 -14.31
C ALA A 2 -8.93 8.15 -13.50
N VAL A 3 -8.39 9.35 -13.63
CA VAL A 3 -7.27 9.81 -12.80
C VAL A 3 -7.87 10.25 -11.48
N LEU A 4 -7.66 9.46 -10.42
CA LEU A 4 -8.08 9.82 -9.07
C LEU A 4 -7.36 11.11 -8.66
N LYS A 5 -8.11 12.18 -8.44
CA LYS A 5 -7.55 13.46 -7.96
C LYS A 5 -7.50 13.45 -6.43
N PRO A 6 -6.33 13.69 -5.82
CA PRO A 6 -6.24 13.82 -4.37
C PRO A 6 -6.95 15.10 -3.91
N SER A 7 -7.76 14.99 -2.85
CA SER A 7 -8.45 16.12 -2.23
C SER A 7 -7.65 16.57 -1.00
N LEU A 8 -6.79 17.58 -1.18
CA LEU A 8 -5.94 18.12 -0.11
C LEU A 8 -6.67 19.08 0.85
N ARG A 9 -8.01 19.11 0.83
CA ARG A 9 -8.81 20.06 1.63
C ARG A 9 -8.82 19.76 3.12
N THR A 10 -8.55 18.51 3.50
CA THR A 10 -8.47 18.08 4.90
C THR A 10 -7.51 16.91 4.93
N VAL A 11 -6.42 17.05 5.68
CA VAL A 11 -5.38 16.03 5.77
C VAL A 11 -5.34 15.54 7.20
N GLN A 12 -5.43 14.23 7.40
CA GLN A 12 -5.29 13.67 8.73
C GLN A 12 -3.82 13.49 9.04
N PHE A 13 -3.40 13.95 10.21
CA PHE A 13 -1.99 14.02 10.58
C PHE A 13 -1.84 13.58 12.02
N ILE A 14 -0.91 12.66 12.28
CA ILE A 14 -0.42 12.43 13.65
C ILE A 14 1.09 12.30 13.68
N LEU A 15 1.62 12.72 14.83
CA LEU A 15 2.82 12.10 15.38
C LEU A 15 2.36 10.81 16.05
N PRO A 16 2.74 9.62 15.54
CA PRO A 16 2.49 8.36 16.22
C PRO A 16 3.08 8.45 17.64
N PRO A 17 2.38 7.90 18.66
CA PRO A 17 2.91 7.80 20.01
C PRO A 17 4.34 7.23 20.00
N HIS A 18 5.23 7.84 20.79
CA HIS A 18 6.59 7.33 20.98
C HIS A 18 6.54 5.84 21.35
N GLY A 19 7.16 4.97 20.54
CA GLY A 19 7.22 3.52 20.76
C GLY A 19 6.41 2.65 19.79
N LEU A 20 5.55 3.21 18.93
CA LEU A 20 4.82 2.43 17.90
C LEU A 20 5.75 1.91 16.80
N PHE A 21 6.67 2.77 16.39
CA PHE A 21 7.77 2.46 15.49
C PHE A 21 9.07 2.68 16.25
N SER A 22 10.10 1.88 15.93
CA SER A 22 11.45 2.04 16.51
C SER A 22 12.08 3.39 16.17
N GLU A 23 11.54 4.06 15.14
CA GLU A 23 11.97 5.35 14.64
C GLU A 23 10.84 6.36 14.84
N GLN A 24 11.18 7.65 14.96
CA GLN A 24 10.18 8.71 14.84
C GLN A 24 9.66 8.72 13.40
N VAL A 25 8.36 8.47 13.24
CA VAL A 25 7.66 8.44 11.95
C VAL A 25 6.57 9.50 12.01
N THR A 26 6.25 10.12 10.89
CA THR A 26 5.09 10.99 10.75
C THR A 26 4.10 10.32 9.81
N ALA A 27 2.82 10.28 10.18
CA ALA A 27 1.78 9.66 9.37
C ALA A 27 0.81 10.72 8.84
N LEU A 28 0.47 10.58 7.56
CA LEU A 28 -0.41 11.50 6.83
C LEU A 28 -1.42 10.69 6.01
N GLU A 29 -2.70 11.03 6.08
CA GLU A 29 -3.70 10.49 5.16
C GLU A 29 -4.24 11.58 4.24
N VAL A 30 -4.15 11.33 2.93
CA VAL A 30 -4.67 12.20 1.87
C VAL A 30 -5.83 11.48 1.17
N PRO A 31 -7.08 11.84 1.44
CA PRO A 31 -8.23 11.23 0.78
C PRO A 31 -8.28 11.64 -0.71
N TYR A 32 -8.67 10.72 -1.58
CA TYR A 32 -9.02 11.02 -2.97
C TYR A 32 -10.46 11.55 -3.06
N GLU A 33 -10.84 12.04 -4.25
CA GLU A 33 -12.24 12.35 -4.56
C GLU A 33 -13.18 11.20 -4.15
N ASN A 34 -14.36 11.56 -3.63
CA ASN A 34 -15.38 10.66 -3.06
C ASN A 34 -15.00 9.93 -1.76
N ARG A 35 -13.77 10.10 -1.23
CA ARG A 35 -13.29 9.53 0.06
C ARG A 35 -13.35 8.00 0.18
N ASP A 36 -13.64 7.25 -0.88
CA ASP A 36 -13.63 5.78 -0.87
C ASP A 36 -12.20 5.20 -0.80
N VAL A 37 -11.21 5.98 -1.23
CA VAL A 37 -9.79 5.60 -1.27
C VAL A 37 -8.96 6.75 -0.74
N SER A 38 -7.93 6.44 0.04
CA SER A 38 -6.96 7.40 0.55
C SER A 38 -5.53 6.94 0.33
N LEU A 39 -4.62 7.91 0.21
CA LEU A 39 -3.18 7.68 0.23
C LEU A 39 -2.66 7.91 1.65
N VAL A 40 -2.17 6.86 2.29
CA VAL A 40 -1.48 6.96 3.59
C VAL A 40 0.03 7.05 3.34
N ILE A 41 0.66 8.10 3.85
CA ILE A 41 2.09 8.36 3.74
C ILE A 41 2.71 8.22 5.14
N LEU A 42 3.67 7.32 5.26
CA LEU A 42 4.54 7.20 6.43
C LEU A 42 5.89 7.82 6.09
N LEU A 43 6.25 8.89 6.79
CA LEU A 43 7.50 9.62 6.61
C LEU A 43 8.43 9.37 7.81
N PRO A 44 9.49 8.58 7.67
CA PRO A 44 10.53 8.48 8.69
C PRO A 44 11.19 9.85 8.92
N ALA A 45 11.49 10.20 10.17
CA ALA A 45 12.20 11.43 10.51
C ALA A 45 13.66 11.44 10.02
N ARG A 46 14.24 10.26 9.82
CA ARG A 46 15.61 10.08 9.34
C ARG A 46 15.64 9.72 7.87
N VAL A 47 16.61 10.27 7.15
CA VAL A 47 16.84 10.02 5.71
C VAL A 47 17.10 8.53 5.42
N ASP A 48 17.82 7.85 6.31
CA ASP A 48 18.12 6.41 6.27
C ASP A 48 17.06 5.54 6.98
N GLY A 49 15.97 6.15 7.48
CA GLY A 49 14.98 5.49 8.31
C GLY A 49 14.03 4.55 7.58
N LEU A 50 13.93 4.62 6.24
CA LEU A 50 12.97 3.83 5.46
C LEU A 50 13.21 2.32 5.57
N THR A 51 14.47 1.88 5.43
CA THR A 51 14.81 0.45 5.54
C THR A 51 14.53 -0.11 6.93
N SER A 52 14.74 0.69 7.97
CA SER A 52 14.38 0.29 9.34
C SER A 52 12.86 0.23 9.51
N LEU A 53 12.13 1.19 8.96
CA LEU A 53 10.67 1.20 8.99
C LEU A 53 10.09 -0.04 8.29
N GLU A 54 10.56 -0.37 7.08
CA GLU A 54 10.09 -1.54 6.32
C GLU A 54 10.30 -2.87 7.05
N LYS A 55 11.41 -3.01 7.79
CA LYS A 55 11.69 -4.23 8.56
C LYS A 55 10.80 -4.40 9.80
N HIS A 56 10.33 -3.29 10.38
CA HIS A 56 9.62 -3.29 11.66
C HIS A 56 8.13 -2.95 11.53
N VAL A 57 7.67 -2.59 10.34
CA VAL A 57 6.26 -2.36 10.05
C VAL A 57 5.53 -3.70 10.06
N THR A 58 4.44 -3.76 10.83
CA THR A 58 3.55 -4.92 10.85
C THR A 58 2.14 -4.44 10.54
N ALA A 59 1.27 -5.34 10.08
CA ALA A 59 -0.12 -5.01 9.80
C ALA A 59 -0.82 -4.36 11.01
N SER A 60 -0.61 -4.88 12.22
CA SER A 60 -1.18 -4.34 13.45
C SER A 60 -0.68 -2.93 13.76
N LYS A 61 0.62 -2.66 13.62
CA LYS A 61 1.19 -1.31 13.85
C LYS A 61 0.67 -0.31 12.83
N LEU A 62 0.57 -0.72 11.56
CA LEU A 62 0.04 0.12 10.49
C LEU A 62 -1.43 0.46 10.73
N LEU A 63 -2.27 -0.54 10.99
CA LEU A 63 -3.70 -0.34 11.27
C LEU A 63 -3.91 0.54 12.50
N HIS A 64 -3.15 0.31 13.57
CA HIS A 64 -3.22 1.14 14.77
C HIS A 64 -2.74 2.57 14.52
N CYS A 65 -1.74 2.78 13.65
CA CYS A 65 -1.32 4.12 13.24
C CYS A 65 -2.42 4.84 12.45
N ILE A 66 -3.06 4.16 11.50
CA ILE A 66 -4.15 4.72 10.69
C ILE A 66 -5.36 5.05 11.56
N ALA A 67 -5.76 4.13 12.45
CA ALA A 67 -6.92 4.32 13.33
C ALA A 67 -6.79 5.50 14.31
N ARG A 68 -5.56 5.99 14.53
CA ARG A 68 -5.30 7.11 15.42
C ARG A 68 -5.14 8.44 14.70
N LEU A 69 -5.24 8.45 13.37
CA LEU A 69 -5.12 9.68 12.59
C LEU A 69 -6.20 10.70 13.00
N GLU A 70 -5.80 11.96 13.16
CA GLU A 70 -6.69 13.05 13.54
C GLU A 70 -6.82 14.05 12.39
N GLU A 71 -8.05 14.46 12.09
CA GLU A 71 -8.29 15.56 11.16
C GLU A 71 -7.72 16.87 11.71
N ARG A 72 -6.82 17.49 10.95
CA ARG A 72 -6.24 18.80 11.27
C ARG A 72 -6.66 19.82 10.21
N PRO A 73 -7.16 21.00 10.61
CA PRO A 73 -7.71 21.98 9.67
C PRO A 73 -6.62 22.67 8.83
N LEU A 74 -5.37 22.72 9.32
CA LEU A 74 -4.27 23.36 8.62
C LEU A 74 -3.01 22.48 8.70
N VAL A 75 -2.65 21.85 7.58
CA VAL A 75 -1.42 21.07 7.43
C VAL A 75 -0.76 21.49 6.12
N THR A 76 0.49 21.96 6.19
CA THR A 76 1.30 22.24 4.99
C THR A 76 1.97 20.94 4.54
N VAL A 77 1.65 20.49 3.33
CA VAL A 77 2.19 19.26 2.76
C VAL A 77 2.97 19.60 1.49
N CYS A 78 4.23 19.20 1.46
CA CYS A 78 5.06 19.24 0.25
C CYS A 78 5.22 17.82 -0.29
N LEU A 79 4.39 17.45 -1.27
CA LEU A 79 4.42 16.12 -1.88
C LEU A 79 4.99 16.18 -3.30
N PRO A 80 6.06 15.44 -3.63
CA PRO A 80 6.58 15.41 -4.99
C PRO A 80 5.62 14.67 -5.93
N LEU A 81 5.53 15.13 -7.17
CA LEU A 81 4.81 14.42 -8.23
C LEU A 81 5.64 13.22 -8.69
N LEU A 82 5.33 12.04 -8.15
CA LEU A 82 6.05 10.81 -8.43
C LEU A 82 5.24 9.90 -9.37
N ARG A 83 5.92 9.23 -10.30
CA ARG A 83 5.37 8.10 -11.06
C ARG A 83 6.27 6.89 -10.84
N LEU A 84 5.76 5.89 -10.13
CA LEU A 84 6.44 4.61 -9.91
C LEU A 84 5.83 3.54 -10.82
N ARG A 85 6.68 2.71 -11.42
CA ARG A 85 6.27 1.46 -12.04
C ARG A 85 7.16 0.36 -11.49
N HIS A 86 6.55 -0.63 -10.87
CA HIS A 86 7.25 -1.79 -10.34
C HIS A 86 6.57 -3.06 -10.87
N VAL A 87 7.37 -3.97 -11.42
CA VAL A 87 6.90 -5.28 -11.88
C VAL A 87 7.53 -6.31 -10.95
N THR A 88 6.71 -7.04 -10.20
CA THR A 88 7.17 -8.09 -9.29
C THR A 88 6.75 -9.45 -9.83
N GLU A 89 7.69 -10.39 -9.92
CA GLU A 89 7.34 -11.79 -10.14
C GLU A 89 6.84 -12.42 -8.82
N LEU A 90 5.52 -12.44 -8.65
CA LEU A 90 4.87 -12.91 -7.42
C LEU A 90 5.15 -14.39 -7.11
N SER A 91 5.53 -15.19 -8.12
CA SER A 91 5.87 -16.61 -7.95
C SER A 91 6.99 -16.80 -6.91
N SER A 92 8.04 -15.98 -7.00
CA SER A 92 9.21 -16.00 -6.13
C SER A 92 8.85 -15.63 -4.69
N VAL A 93 8.03 -14.59 -4.52
CA VAL A 93 7.56 -14.09 -3.22
C VAL A 93 6.67 -15.13 -2.53
N LEU A 94 5.71 -15.71 -3.25
CA LEU A 94 4.81 -16.74 -2.70
C LEU A 94 5.58 -18.01 -2.31
N LYS A 95 6.57 -18.43 -3.11
CA LYS A 95 7.49 -19.52 -2.75
C LYS A 95 8.22 -19.23 -1.43
N ALA A 96 8.78 -18.03 -1.28
CA ALA A 96 9.46 -17.60 -0.06
C ALA A 96 8.53 -17.55 1.17
N MET A 97 7.24 -17.29 0.97
CA MET A 97 6.21 -17.35 2.02
C MET A 97 5.73 -18.79 2.33
N GLY A 98 6.36 -19.82 1.77
CA GLY A 98 6.03 -21.23 2.05
C GLY A 98 5.01 -21.84 1.08
N LEU A 99 4.53 -21.10 0.09
CA LEU A 99 3.58 -21.59 -0.92
C LEU A 99 4.28 -22.23 -2.13
N GLY A 100 5.47 -22.80 -1.94
CA GLY A 100 6.26 -23.35 -3.03
C GLY A 100 5.58 -24.50 -3.77
N LEU A 101 4.77 -25.29 -3.05
CA LEU A 101 4.07 -26.46 -3.61
C LEU A 101 3.05 -26.07 -4.68
N LEU A 102 2.49 -24.85 -4.63
CA LEU A 102 1.57 -24.30 -5.65
C LEU A 102 2.21 -24.16 -7.03
N PHE A 103 3.54 -24.07 -7.10
CA PHE A 103 4.31 -23.88 -8.33
C PHE A 103 5.03 -25.15 -8.78
N THR A 104 4.56 -26.32 -8.33
CA THR A 104 5.09 -27.63 -8.70
C THR A 104 3.98 -28.51 -9.26
N ASP A 105 4.35 -29.57 -9.97
CA ASP A 105 3.39 -30.55 -10.53
C ASP A 105 2.63 -31.34 -9.44
N ARG A 106 3.01 -31.16 -8.17
CA ARG A 106 2.32 -31.72 -7.00
C ARG A 106 1.21 -30.81 -6.46
N ALA A 107 1.00 -29.63 -7.06
CA ALA A 107 -0.04 -28.70 -6.67
C ALA A 107 -1.43 -29.32 -6.88
N ASN A 108 -2.11 -29.64 -5.79
CA ASN A 108 -3.46 -30.18 -5.84
C ASN A 108 -4.49 -29.04 -5.70
N LEU A 109 -4.84 -28.40 -6.82
CA LEU A 109 -5.79 -27.28 -6.90
C LEU A 109 -7.20 -27.71 -7.35
N ARG A 110 -7.61 -28.95 -7.07
CA ARG A 110 -8.88 -29.53 -7.57
C ARG A 110 -10.13 -28.70 -7.27
N LEU A 111 -10.12 -27.88 -6.20
CA LEU A 111 -11.22 -26.96 -5.88
C LEU A 111 -11.17 -25.64 -6.68
N ALA A 112 -9.98 -25.13 -7.02
CA ALA A 112 -9.83 -23.89 -7.78
C ALA A 112 -10.14 -24.07 -9.28
N ALA A 113 -10.05 -25.30 -9.79
CA ALA A 113 -10.40 -25.64 -11.18
C ALA A 113 -11.92 -25.68 -11.46
N ALA A 114 -12.77 -25.49 -10.44
CA ALA A 114 -14.23 -25.47 -10.59
C ALA A 114 -14.80 -24.15 -11.14
N GLY A 115 -13.95 -23.20 -11.55
CA GLY A 115 -14.34 -21.98 -12.24
C GLY A 115 -13.42 -21.71 -13.42
N VAL A 116 -13.94 -21.83 -14.64
CA VAL A 116 -13.23 -21.47 -15.87
C VAL A 116 -12.85 -20.00 -15.81
N VAL A 117 -11.57 -19.68 -15.57
CA VAL A 117 -11.04 -18.33 -15.85
C VAL A 117 -10.88 -18.23 -17.36
N SER A 118 -11.95 -17.81 -18.03
CA SER A 118 -11.91 -17.44 -19.44
C SER A 118 -10.90 -16.31 -19.62
N LYS A 119 -9.80 -16.61 -20.33
CA LYS A 119 -8.91 -15.60 -20.92
C LYS A 119 -9.76 -14.63 -21.75
N ARG A 120 -10.04 -13.45 -21.22
CA ARG A 120 -10.35 -12.29 -22.06
C ARG A 120 -9.07 -11.47 -22.19
N ALA A 121 -8.38 -11.71 -23.30
CA ALA A 121 -7.33 -10.84 -23.80
C ALA A 121 -7.94 -9.45 -24.06
N GLN A 122 -7.26 -8.40 -23.59
CA GLN A 122 -7.50 -7.04 -24.06
C GLN A 122 -6.67 -6.83 -25.33
N GLU A 123 -7.34 -6.64 -26.45
CA GLU A 123 -6.87 -5.77 -27.52
C GLU A 123 -7.94 -4.69 -27.70
N ALA A 124 -7.62 -3.47 -27.25
CA ALA A 124 -8.36 -2.28 -27.60
C ALA A 124 -7.53 -1.53 -28.65
N GLN A 125 -7.84 -1.77 -29.92
CA GLN A 125 -7.46 -0.87 -31.01
C GLN A 125 -8.37 0.36 -30.92
N GLY A 126 -7.77 1.53 -30.74
CA GLY A 126 -8.42 2.82 -30.92
C GLY A 126 -8.31 3.28 -32.36
N HIS A 127 -9.45 3.72 -32.91
CA HIS A 127 -9.49 4.85 -33.84
C HIS A 127 -9.83 6.10 -33.01
#